data_AF-A0A6G9SNG9-F1
#
_entry.id   AF-A0A6G9SNG9-F1
#
_cell.length_a   1.000
_cell.length_b   1.000
_cell.length_c   1.000
_cell.angle_alpha   90.00
_cell.angle_beta   90.00
_cell.angle_gamma   90.00
#
_symmetry.space_group_name_H-M   'P 1'
#
loop_
_entity.id
_entity.type
_entity.pdbx_description
1 polymer ?
#
loop_
_entity_poly.entity_id
_entity_poly.type
_entity_poly.pdbx_seq_one_letter_code
_entity_poly.pdbx_strand_id
1 'polypeptide(L)'
;MSDNKPMELSAEELDNVAGGAVGLTNAFVENKLDTQASLVNIGANGGIQSAQTQTTTESKQALNELKLTGEFPGVPGGFFSAS
;
A
#
# COMPACT_ATOMS: atom_id res chain seq x y z
N MET A 1 8.28 40.25 -41.80
CA MET A 1 8.04 40.00 -40.37
C MET A 1 7.00 38.92 -40.30
N SER A 2 7.44 37.72 -39.97
CA SER A 2 6.67 36.47 -39.97
C SER A 2 5.48 36.56 -39.00
N ASP A 3 4.40 35.86 -39.35
CA ASP A 3 3.22 35.64 -38.52
C ASP A 3 3.60 35.21 -37.10
N ASN A 4 3.62 36.15 -36.16
CA ASN A 4 3.77 35.89 -34.72
C ASN A 4 2.38 35.67 -34.11
N LYS A 5 1.64 34.71 -34.65
CA LYS A 5 0.37 34.29 -34.05
C LYS A 5 0.68 33.29 -32.93
N PRO A 6 0.05 33.40 -31.75
CA PRO A 6 0.23 32.41 -30.70
C PRO A 6 -0.16 31.02 -31.23
N MET A 7 0.74 30.07 -31.06
CA MET A 7 0.50 28.67 -31.42
C MET A 7 -0.20 28.01 -30.24
N GLU A 8 -1.41 27.49 -30.48
CA GLU A 8 -2.13 26.67 -29.50
C GLU A 8 -1.32 25.40 -29.24
N LEU A 9 -0.98 25.16 -27.98
CA LEU A 9 -0.32 23.93 -27.53
C LEU A 9 -1.39 22.91 -27.13
N SER A 10 -1.12 21.64 -27.38
CA SER A 10 -1.95 20.55 -26.85
C SER A 10 -1.89 20.50 -25.32
N ALA A 11 -2.87 19.84 -24.69
CA ALA A 11 -2.90 19.68 -23.24
C ALA A 11 -1.64 18.96 -22.70
N GLU A 12 -1.08 18.02 -23.47
CA GLU A 12 0.14 17.31 -23.16
C GLU A 12 1.38 18.22 -23.24
N GLU A 13 1.46 19.08 -24.27
CA GLU A 13 2.53 20.06 -24.40
C GLU A 13 2.45 21.14 -23.32
N LEU A 14 1.25 21.56 -22.91
CA LEU A 14 1.06 22.48 -21.80
C LEU A 14 1.49 21.87 -20.46
N ASP A 15 1.19 20.60 -20.24
CA ASP A 15 1.62 19.87 -19.05
C ASP A 15 3.14 19.69 -19.01
N ASN A 16 3.78 19.45 -20.16
CA ASN A 16 5.24 19.43 -20.30
C ASN A 16 5.86 20.80 -20.02
N VAL A 17 5.27 21.89 -20.55
CA VAL A 17 5.73 23.28 -20.30
C VAL A 17 5.56 23.66 -18.82
N ALA A 18 4.54 23.14 -18.15
CA ALA A 18 4.31 23.32 -16.72
C ALA A 18 5.20 22.44 -15.82
N GLY A 19 5.99 21.53 -16.41
CA GLY A 19 6.94 20.66 -15.69
C GLY A 19 6.32 19.36 -15.15
N GLY A 20 5.10 19.02 -15.56
CA GLY A 20 4.39 17.81 -15.14
C GLY A 20 4.01 17.78 -13.65
N ALA A 21 3.33 16.71 -13.24
CA ALA A 21 2.96 16.45 -11.85
C ALA A 21 3.29 15.01 -11.44
N VAL A 22 3.71 14.86 -10.18
CA VAL A 22 3.99 13.56 -9.56
C VAL A 22 3.06 13.35 -8.38
N GLY A 23 2.27 12.29 -8.43
CA GLY A 23 1.39 11.85 -7.35
C GLY A 23 1.86 10.50 -6.80
N LEU A 24 1.96 10.39 -5.47
CA LEU A 24 2.35 9.17 -4.78
C LEU A 24 1.25 8.78 -3.78
N THR A 25 0.70 7.57 -3.92
CA THR A 25 -0.19 6.98 -2.91
C THR A 25 0.49 5.75 -2.34
N ASN A 26 0.66 5.72 -1.02
CA ASN A 26 1.08 4.53 -0.30
C ASN A 26 0.02 4.19 0.75
N ALA A 27 -0.43 2.95 0.76
CA ALA A 27 -1.24 2.41 1.84
C ALA A 27 -0.66 1.08 2.31
N PHE A 28 -0.52 0.95 3.62
CA PHE A 28 -0.06 -0.26 4.29
C PHE A 28 -1.08 -0.69 5.33
N VAL A 29 -1.42 -1.97 5.32
CA VAL A 29 -2.29 -2.59 6.31
C VAL A 29 -1.59 -3.83 6.87
N GLU A 30 -1.45 -3.86 8.18
CA GLU A 30 -1.02 -5.03 8.93
C GLU A 30 -2.14 -5.45 9.88
N ASN A 31 -2.65 -6.66 9.68
CA ASN A 31 -3.63 -7.27 10.57
C ASN A 31 -2.96 -8.44 11.28
N LYS A 32 -2.98 -8.40 12.61
CA LYS A 32 -2.52 -9.47 13.49
C LYS A 32 -3.67 -9.86 14.39
N LEU A 33 -4.09 -11.12 14.31
CA LEU A 33 -5.12 -11.68 15.16
C LEU A 33 -4.53 -12.87 15.90
N ASP A 34 -4.50 -12.79 17.23
CA ASP A 34 -4.13 -13.90 18.09
C ASP A 34 -5.38 -14.37 18.83
N THR A 35 -5.69 -15.66 18.70
CA THR A 35 -6.83 -16.28 19.36
C THR A 35 -6.35 -17.44 20.22
N GLN A 36 -6.74 -17.43 21.49
CA GLN A 36 -6.45 -18.49 22.43
C GLN A 36 -7.75 -19.01 23.04
N ALA A 37 -7.89 -20.33 23.08
CA ALA A 37 -8.99 -20.99 23.77
C ALA A 37 -8.42 -22.08 24.70
N SER A 38 -8.94 -22.14 25.91
CA SER A 38 -8.61 -23.19 26.86
C SER A 38 -9.87 -23.81 27.44
N LEU A 39 -9.76 -25.09 27.77
CA LEU A 39 -10.80 -25.84 28.45
C LEU A 39 -10.14 -26.56 29.62
N VAL A 40 -10.66 -26.33 30.82
CA VAL A 40 -10.25 -27.03 32.04
C VAL A 40 -11.46 -27.83 32.53
N ASN A 41 -11.26 -29.12 32.67
CA ASN A 41 -12.27 -30.04 33.21
C ASN A 41 -11.78 -30.56 34.57
N ILE A 42 -12.57 -30.32 35.61
CA ILE A 42 -12.30 -30.79 36.97
C ILE A 42 -13.28 -31.93 37.26
N GLY A 43 -12.76 -33.15 37.30
CA GLY A 43 -13.56 -34.34 37.59
C GLY A 43 -13.94 -34.42 39.08
N ALA A 44 -15.11 -35.00 39.36
CA ALA A 44 -15.61 -35.18 40.73
C ALA A 44 -14.68 -35.97 41.66
N ASN A 45 -13.74 -36.75 41.10
CA ASN A 45 -12.74 -37.53 41.83
C ASN A 45 -11.40 -36.78 42.03
N GLY A 46 -11.34 -35.48 41.73
CA GLY A 46 -10.14 -34.65 41.89
C GLY A 46 -9.16 -34.69 40.71
N GLY A 47 -9.48 -35.39 39.63
CA GLY A 47 -8.67 -35.39 38.40
C GLY A 47 -8.86 -34.09 37.60
N ILE A 48 -7.77 -33.51 37.12
CA ILE A 48 -7.78 -32.29 36.29
C ILE A 48 -7.36 -32.68 34.87
N GLN A 49 -8.15 -32.26 33.88
CA GLN A 49 -7.80 -32.33 32.47
C GLN A 49 -7.82 -30.92 31.88
N SER A 50 -6.86 -30.61 31.01
CA SER A 50 -6.83 -29.35 30.30
C SER A 50 -6.50 -29.54 28.83
N ALA A 51 -7.16 -28.77 27.98
CA ALA A 51 -6.84 -28.63 26.57
C ALA A 51 -6.68 -27.15 26.24
N GLN A 52 -5.68 -26.81 25.43
CA GLN A 52 -5.43 -25.45 24.98
C GLN A 52 -5.15 -25.46 23.48
N THR A 53 -5.66 -24.46 22.80
CA THR A 53 -5.32 -24.16 21.41
C THR A 53 -4.98 -22.68 21.27
N GLN A 54 -4.03 -22.39 20.39
CA GLN A 54 -3.66 -21.04 19.99
C GLN A 54 -3.59 -20.99 18.48
N THR A 55 -4.09 -19.91 17.91
CA THR A 55 -4.00 -19.65 16.46
C THR A 55 -3.67 -18.19 16.26
N THR A 56 -2.59 -17.96 15.52
CA THR A 56 -2.14 -16.63 15.12
C THR A 56 -2.35 -16.48 13.62
N THR A 57 -3.02 -15.42 13.22
CA THR A 57 -3.22 -15.04 11.82
C THR A 57 -2.56 -13.70 11.56
N GLU A 58 -1.67 -13.67 10.58
CA GLU A 58 -1.00 -12.45 10.12
C GLU A 58 -1.36 -12.18 8.66
N SER A 59 -1.72 -10.93 8.36
CA SER A 59 -1.97 -10.46 7.00
C SER A 59 -1.29 -9.12 6.80
N LYS A 60 -0.49 -9.03 5.74
CA LYS A 60 0.18 -7.80 5.31
C LYS A 60 -0.27 -7.48 3.91
N GLN A 61 -0.73 -6.24 3.71
CA GLN A 61 -1.17 -5.74 2.40
C GLN A 61 -0.52 -4.37 2.18
N ALA A 62 0.01 -4.17 0.98
CA ALA A 62 0.60 -2.90 0.56
C ALA A 62 0.02 -2.50 -0.80
N LEU A 63 -0.32 -1.23 -0.94
CA LEU A 63 -0.73 -0.60 -2.19
C LEU A 63 0.19 0.59 -2.45
N ASN A 64 0.94 0.53 -3.55
CA ASN A 64 1.79 1.60 -4.01
C ASN A 64 1.27 2.07 -5.38
N GLU A 65 0.98 3.36 -5.49
CA GLU A 65 0.52 3.99 -6.73
C GLU A 65 1.43 5.17 -7.08
N LEU A 66 1.86 5.21 -8.34
CA LEU A 66 2.62 6.30 -8.94
C LEU A 66 1.80 6.89 -10.07
N LYS A 67 1.47 8.18 -9.96
CA LYS A 67 0.79 8.96 -11.00
C LYS A 67 1.76 10.00 -11.53
N LEU A 68 1.89 10.07 -12.84
CA LEU A 68 2.83 10.94 -13.53
C LEU A 68 2.09 11.66 -14.66
N THR A 69 2.36 12.95 -14.80
CA THR A 69 1.92 13.76 -15.93
C THR A 69 3.13 14.48 -16.52
N GLY A 70 3.08 14.77 -17.81
CA GLY A 70 4.18 15.36 -18.57
C GLY A 70 5.39 14.45 -18.84
N GLU A 71 6.45 15.05 -19.38
CA GLU A 71 7.69 14.39 -19.80
C GLU A 71 8.52 14.00 -18.57
N PHE A 72 8.63 12.69 -18.31
CA PHE A 72 9.13 12.17 -17.04
C PHE A 72 10.52 11.53 -17.16
N PRO A 73 11.50 11.87 -16.30
CA PRO A 73 12.87 11.35 -16.40
C PRO A 73 13.07 9.93 -15.84
N GLY A 74 12.07 9.30 -15.23
CA GLY A 74 12.12 7.89 -14.78
C GLY A 74 11.64 7.64 -13.35
N VAL A 75 11.15 6.42 -13.07
CA VAL A 75 10.55 6.04 -11.77
C VAL A 75 11.56 6.28 -10.65
N PRO A 76 11.18 6.95 -9.53
CA PRO A 76 12.11 7.19 -8.43
C PRO A 76 12.68 5.86 -7.90
N GLY A 77 14.00 5.78 -7.76
CA GLY A 77 14.66 4.57 -7.25
C GLY A 77 14.09 4.17 -5.90
N GLY A 78 13.67 2.91 -5.75
CA GLY A 78 13.06 2.39 -4.52
C GLY A 78 11.53 2.51 -4.45
N PHE A 79 10.85 3.02 -5.48
CA PHE A 79 9.38 3.12 -5.46
C PHE A 79 8.66 1.76 -5.32
N PHE A 80 9.25 0.71 -5.91
CA PHE A 80 8.78 -0.68 -5.77
C PHE A 80 9.59 -1.50 -4.75
N SER A 81 10.54 -0.90 -4.03
CA SER A 81 11.24 -1.62 -2.96
C SER A 81 10.31 -1.69 -1.75
N ALA A 82 9.43 -2.67 -1.77
CA ALA A 82 8.70 -3.11 -0.59
C ALA A 82 9.73 -3.61 0.44
N SER A 83 9.73 -3.01 1.61
CA SER A 83 10.35 -3.54 2.82
C SER A 83 9.31 -3.60 3.92
#